data_AF-A0A1Q9K5E9-F1
#
_entry.id   AF-A0A1Q9K5E9-F1
#
_cell.length_a   1.000
_cell.length_b   1.000
_cell.length_c   1.000
_cell.angle_alpha   90.00
_cell.angle_beta   90.00
_cell.angle_gamma   90.00
#
_symmetry.space_group_name_H-M   'P 1'
#
loop_
_entity.id
_entity.type
_entity.pdbx_description
1 polymer ?
#
loop_
_entity_poly.entity_id
_entity_poly.type
_entity_poly.pdbx_seq_one_letter_code
_entity_poly.pdbx_strand_id
1 'polypeptide(L)'
;MKDVCIGAGGSGKVYRIWKEEEGCFVVEKRSRESLLWEAFWLEKLQGFSVPCFYGVERKKGCWTIQMEYVTGRSLRQLLAEGKLDRLRRISVMKSMVRELNRIRKNFPEIVFCDIKPANVMVNQRNEITLIDFGAITQPGAGKRCFGTKPYAAPELLQGNPGRKSDIYSIGQIMWQLNRKKKNLFFYFVIRPCIRKKEARRTDNLDRIYRRISVAERAERWVQAIKYIRKKMFGIMLFLLVYIGIKKGYFSSEKIGLGWEEMKNMCRMLLFVKLGRSWLL
;
A
#
# COMPACT_ATOMS: atom_id res chain seq x y z
N MET A 1 -22.92 10.65 19.34
CA MET A 1 -22.38 10.97 17.99
C MET A 1 -23.18 10.20 16.95
N LYS A 2 -23.50 10.76 15.77
CA LYS A 2 -24.34 10.10 14.75
C LYS A 2 -23.52 9.15 13.87
N ASP A 3 -24.14 8.05 13.42
CA ASP A 3 -23.63 7.18 12.36
C ASP A 3 -23.24 8.01 11.14
N VAL A 4 -21.99 7.89 10.68
CA VAL A 4 -21.53 8.58 9.47
C VAL A 4 -21.50 7.58 8.32
N CYS A 5 -22.33 7.80 7.29
CA CYS A 5 -22.25 7.03 6.05
C CYS A 5 -20.91 7.35 5.36
N ILE A 6 -20.04 6.36 5.22
CA ILE A 6 -18.71 6.51 4.62
C ILE A 6 -18.62 5.87 3.23
N GLY A 7 -19.66 5.13 2.81
CA GLY A 7 -19.74 4.54 1.48
C GLY A 7 -21.11 3.97 1.18
N ALA A 8 -21.49 3.96 -0.10
CA ALA A 8 -22.67 3.29 -0.61
C ALA A 8 -22.34 2.66 -1.96
N GLY A 9 -22.79 1.44 -2.20
CA GLY A 9 -22.55 0.71 -3.43
C GLY A 9 -23.51 -0.46 -3.61
N GLY A 10 -23.28 -1.29 -4.64
CA GLY A 10 -24.14 -2.43 -4.97
C GLY A 10 -24.24 -3.48 -3.86
N SER A 11 -23.25 -3.56 -2.97
CA SER A 11 -23.23 -4.49 -1.82
C SER A 11 -23.84 -3.90 -0.54
N GLY A 12 -24.39 -2.68 -0.58
CA GLY A 12 -25.05 -2.02 0.55
C GLY A 12 -24.43 -0.67 0.94
N LYS A 13 -24.84 -0.19 2.12
CA LYS A 13 -24.36 1.06 2.72
C LYS A 13 -23.40 0.75 3.87
N VAL A 14 -22.33 1.52 3.97
CA VAL A 14 -21.26 1.35 4.95
C VAL A 14 -21.23 2.57 5.87
N TYR A 15 -21.34 2.33 7.17
CA TYR A 15 -21.36 3.34 8.20
C TYR A 15 -20.15 3.19 9.11
N ARG A 16 -19.59 4.31 9.53
CA ARG A 16 -18.66 4.38 10.65
C ARG A 16 -19.45 4.69 11.92
N ILE A 17 -19.31 3.84 12.91
CA ILE A 17 -20.03 3.93 14.19
C ILE A 17 -18.99 4.03 15.31
N TRP A 18 -19.22 4.93 16.28
CA TRP A 18 -18.41 5.01 17.49
C TRP A 18 -19.02 4.09 18.54
N LYS A 19 -18.24 3.14 19.06
CA LYS A 19 -18.64 2.30 20.18
C LYS A 19 -18.08 2.90 21.46
N GLU A 20 -18.94 3.49 22.29
CA GLU A 20 -18.53 4.18 23.52
C GLU A 20 -17.87 3.23 24.51
N GLU A 21 -18.43 2.04 24.72
CA GLU A 21 -17.91 1.02 25.64
C GLU A 21 -16.48 0.56 25.28
N GLU A 22 -16.17 0.49 23.98
CA GLU A 22 -14.87 0.05 23.47
C GLU A 22 -13.92 1.23 23.19
N GLY A 23 -14.39 2.47 23.28
CA GLY A 23 -13.62 3.68 22.99
C GLY A 23 -13.06 3.73 21.55
N CYS A 24 -13.73 3.10 20.58
CA CYS A 24 -13.19 2.94 19.23
C CYS A 24 -14.25 3.10 18.12
N PHE A 25 -13.78 3.27 16.88
CA PHE A 25 -14.64 3.23 15.70
C PHE A 25 -14.75 1.82 15.14
N VAL A 26 -15.96 1.44 14.73
CA VAL A 26 -16.26 0.22 13.97
C VAL A 26 -16.91 0.57 12.64
N VAL A 27 -16.89 -0.40 11.72
CA VAL A 27 -17.60 -0.33 10.45
C VAL A 27 -18.80 -1.24 10.49
N GLU A 28 -19.93 -0.70 10.06
CA GLU A 28 -21.17 -1.43 9.91
C GLU A 28 -21.65 -1.37 8.45
N LYS A 29 -21.63 -2.53 7.77
CA LYS A 29 -22.14 -2.68 6.40
C LYS A 29 -23.55 -3.24 6.45
N ARG A 30 -24.53 -2.49 5.93
CA ARG A 30 -25.95 -2.84 5.91
C ARG A 30 -26.43 -3.11 4.48
N SER A 31 -27.11 -4.23 4.25
CA SER A 31 -27.72 -4.58 2.96
C SER A 31 -29.05 -5.30 3.13
N ARG A 32 -29.94 -5.17 2.14
CA ARG A 32 -31.15 -6.01 2.04
C ARG A 32 -30.83 -7.41 1.51
N GLU A 33 -29.80 -7.51 0.68
CA GLU A 33 -29.30 -8.78 0.19
C GLU A 33 -28.47 -9.50 1.26
N SER A 34 -28.34 -10.82 1.13
CA SER A 34 -27.56 -11.62 2.06
C SER A 34 -26.09 -11.20 2.07
N LEU A 35 -25.58 -10.93 3.27
CA LEU A 35 -24.16 -10.67 3.51
C LEU A 35 -23.43 -11.90 4.07
N LEU A 36 -24.10 -13.04 4.22
CA LEU A 36 -23.54 -14.24 4.83
C LEU A 36 -22.28 -14.75 4.11
N TRP A 37 -22.25 -14.64 2.78
CA TRP A 37 -21.09 -15.06 2.00
C TRP A 37 -19.85 -14.20 2.26
N GLU A 38 -20.03 -12.88 2.36
CA GLU A 38 -18.96 -11.95 2.70
C GLU A 38 -18.51 -12.15 4.15
N ALA A 39 -19.45 -12.35 5.07
CA ALA A 39 -19.17 -12.63 6.47
C ALA A 39 -18.36 -13.92 6.64
N PHE A 40 -18.75 -15.00 5.95
CA PHE A 40 -18.05 -16.28 5.97
C PHE A 40 -16.58 -16.12 5.58
N TRP A 41 -16.28 -15.43 4.48
CA TRP A 41 -14.88 -15.26 4.07
C TRP A 41 -14.11 -14.29 4.94
N LEU A 42 -14.75 -13.23 5.44
CA LEU A 42 -14.14 -12.32 6.40
C LEU A 42 -13.73 -13.05 7.68
N GLU A 43 -14.58 -13.95 8.18
CA GLU A 43 -14.29 -14.82 9.32
C GLU A 43 -13.18 -15.83 9.01
N LYS A 44 -13.23 -16.51 7.85
CA LYS A 44 -12.19 -17.49 7.46
C LYS A 44 -10.81 -16.88 7.24
N LEU A 45 -10.76 -15.62 6.80
CA LEU A 45 -9.50 -14.91 6.51
C LEU A 45 -8.93 -14.16 7.73
N GLN A 46 -9.46 -14.37 8.94
CA GLN A 46 -8.84 -13.84 10.15
C GLN A 46 -7.39 -14.37 10.30
N GLY A 47 -6.47 -13.50 10.73
CA GLY A 47 -5.02 -13.77 10.75
C GLY A 47 -4.26 -13.37 9.47
N PHE A 48 -4.98 -12.98 8.42
CA PHE A 48 -4.45 -12.28 7.25
C PHE A 48 -4.69 -10.78 7.37
N SER A 49 -4.22 -10.01 6.39
CA SER A 49 -4.43 -8.55 6.39
C SER A 49 -5.84 -8.19 5.91
N VAL A 50 -6.82 -8.46 6.76
CA VAL A 50 -8.27 -8.18 6.61
C VAL A 50 -8.79 -7.51 7.89
N PRO A 51 -9.93 -6.80 7.87
CA PRO A 51 -10.54 -6.24 9.08
C PRO A 51 -10.84 -7.33 10.12
N CYS A 52 -10.70 -7.02 11.40
CA CYS A 52 -11.26 -7.90 12.44
C CYS A 52 -12.77 -8.07 12.24
N PHE A 53 -13.25 -9.30 12.30
CA PHE A 53 -14.67 -9.64 12.19
C PHE A 53 -15.32 -9.60 13.58
N TYR A 54 -16.43 -8.86 13.73
CA TYR A 54 -17.17 -8.80 14.99
C TYR A 54 -18.51 -9.55 14.95
N GLY A 55 -18.99 -9.89 13.76
CA GLY A 55 -20.20 -10.68 13.58
C GLY A 55 -21.06 -10.25 12.41
N VAL A 56 -22.05 -11.07 12.12
CA VAL A 56 -23.11 -10.80 11.16
C VAL A 56 -24.46 -11.03 11.82
N GLU A 57 -25.39 -10.12 11.59
CA GLU A 57 -26.73 -10.18 12.17
C GLU A 57 -27.77 -9.69 11.17
N ARG A 58 -29.04 -10.00 11.45
CA ARG A 58 -30.18 -9.48 10.69
C ARG A 58 -31.00 -8.56 11.58
N LYS A 59 -30.94 -7.25 11.31
CA LYS A 59 -31.66 -6.20 12.06
C LYS A 59 -32.65 -5.49 11.14
N LYS A 60 -33.92 -5.37 11.59
CA LYS A 60 -34.99 -4.64 10.87
C LYS A 60 -35.09 -5.01 9.39
N GLY A 61 -35.00 -6.31 9.08
CA GLY A 61 -35.07 -6.84 7.72
C GLY A 61 -33.80 -6.66 6.87
N CYS A 62 -32.73 -6.08 7.40
CA CYS A 62 -31.45 -5.91 6.71
C CYS A 62 -30.36 -6.79 7.34
N TRP A 63 -29.52 -7.39 6.51
CA TRP A 63 -28.27 -8.00 6.94
C TRP A 63 -27.25 -6.92 7.28
N THR A 64 -26.51 -7.15 8.37
CA THR A 64 -25.52 -6.21 8.90
C THR A 64 -24.25 -6.96 9.26
N ILE A 65 -23.11 -6.56 8.70
CA ILE A 65 -21.79 -7.03 9.12
C ILE A 65 -21.15 -5.94 9.98
N GLN A 66 -20.66 -6.31 11.17
CA GLN A 66 -19.79 -5.47 11.98
C GLN A 66 -18.34 -5.93 11.86
N MET A 67 -17.44 -4.98 11.61
CA MET A 67 -16.01 -5.23 11.44
C MET A 67 -15.16 -4.03 11.87
N GLU A 68 -13.85 -4.23 11.99
CA GLU A 68 -12.87 -3.19 12.33
C GLU A 68 -12.99 -1.96 11.41
N TYR A 69 -12.94 -0.77 11.99
CA TYR A 69 -12.62 0.44 11.21
C TYR A 69 -11.13 0.49 10.90
N VAL A 70 -10.77 -0.04 9.73
CA VAL A 70 -9.38 -0.04 9.25
C VAL A 70 -8.88 1.40 9.10
N THR A 71 -7.94 1.78 9.96
CA THR A 71 -7.33 3.11 9.93
C THR A 71 -6.42 3.28 8.71
N GLY A 72 -6.29 4.53 8.24
CA GLY A 72 -5.52 4.87 7.04
C GLY A 72 -6.41 5.29 5.88
N ARG A 73 -5.95 5.04 4.66
CA ARG A 73 -6.63 5.51 3.44
C ARG A 73 -6.68 4.43 2.38
N SER A 74 -7.75 4.42 1.60
CA SER A 74 -7.82 3.56 0.42
C SER A 74 -6.71 3.95 -0.56
N LEU A 75 -6.17 2.96 -1.27
CA LEU A 75 -5.19 3.17 -2.32
C LEU A 75 -5.76 4.08 -3.43
N ARG A 76 -7.07 4.03 -3.69
CA ARG A 76 -7.78 4.95 -4.59
C ARG A 76 -7.58 6.41 -4.17
N GLN A 77 -7.79 6.73 -2.89
CA GLN A 77 -7.59 8.09 -2.37
C GLN A 77 -6.13 8.51 -2.48
N LEU A 78 -5.19 7.63 -2.11
CA LEU A 78 -3.77 7.93 -2.17
C LEU A 78 -3.26 8.16 -3.61
N LEU A 79 -3.79 7.42 -4.58
CA LEU A 79 -3.50 7.60 -5.99
C LEU A 79 -4.04 8.93 -6.53
N ALA A 80 -5.28 9.30 -6.16
CA ALA A 80 -5.92 10.54 -6.56
C ALA A 80 -5.14 11.77 -6.06
N GLU A 81 -4.71 11.77 -4.80
CA GLU A 81 -3.95 12.89 -4.22
C GLU A 81 -2.48 12.91 -4.64
N GLY A 82 -1.96 11.83 -5.23
CA GLY A 82 -0.56 11.75 -5.61
C GLY A 82 0.43 11.68 -4.45
N LYS A 83 -0.02 11.42 -3.22
CA LYS A 83 0.78 11.39 -1.98
C LYS A 83 1.64 10.12 -1.78
N LEU A 84 1.84 9.33 -2.83
CA LEU A 84 2.70 8.16 -2.77
C LEU A 84 4.06 8.51 -3.41
N ASP A 85 5.09 8.67 -2.58
CA ASP A 85 6.47 8.73 -3.04
C ASP A 85 6.91 7.38 -3.62
N ARG A 86 8.11 7.34 -4.22
CA ARG A 86 8.59 6.16 -4.93
C ARG A 86 8.78 4.95 -4.01
N LEU A 87 9.39 5.12 -2.84
CA LEU A 87 9.65 4.00 -1.92
C LEU A 87 8.32 3.47 -1.36
N ARG A 88 7.43 4.38 -0.97
CA ARG A 88 6.09 4.05 -0.50
C ARG A 88 5.29 3.24 -1.51
N ARG A 89 5.34 3.59 -2.80
CA ARG A 89 4.68 2.78 -3.86
C ARG A 89 5.27 1.36 -3.92
N ILE A 90 6.59 1.22 -3.83
CA ILE A 90 7.24 -0.09 -3.89
C ILE A 90 6.85 -0.94 -2.68
N SER A 91 6.82 -0.36 -1.47
CA SER A 91 6.38 -1.05 -0.26
C SER A 91 4.92 -1.49 -0.35
N VAL A 92 4.02 -0.65 -0.88
CA VAL A 92 2.61 -1.03 -1.12
C VAL A 92 2.50 -2.16 -2.15
N MET A 93 3.23 -2.11 -3.28
CA MET A 93 3.26 -3.21 -4.26
C MET A 93 3.73 -4.52 -3.61
N LYS A 94 4.78 -4.44 -2.78
CA LYS A 94 5.36 -5.58 -2.08
C LYS A 94 4.37 -6.18 -1.08
N SER A 95 3.71 -5.34 -0.27
CA SER A 95 2.70 -5.74 0.71
C SER A 95 1.52 -6.45 0.02
N MET A 96 0.96 -5.89 -1.06
CA MET A 96 -0.13 -6.54 -1.81
C MET A 96 0.24 -7.93 -2.32
N VAL A 97 1.43 -8.08 -2.92
CA VAL A 97 1.90 -9.38 -3.43
C VAL A 97 2.15 -10.36 -2.29
N ARG A 98 2.70 -9.90 -1.16
CA ARG A 98 2.92 -10.72 0.04
C ARG A 98 1.61 -11.27 0.59
N GLU A 99 0.61 -10.41 0.77
CA GLU A 99 -0.68 -10.81 1.33
C GLU A 99 -1.45 -11.75 0.40
N LEU A 100 -1.52 -11.46 -0.92
CA LEU A 100 -2.15 -12.40 -1.85
C LEU A 100 -1.45 -13.76 -1.85
N ASN A 101 -0.11 -13.78 -1.76
CA ASN A 101 0.66 -15.02 -1.69
C ASN A 101 0.39 -15.80 -0.40
N ARG A 102 0.33 -15.11 0.75
CA ARG A 102 -0.01 -15.72 2.05
C ARG A 102 -1.39 -16.37 1.99
N ILE A 103 -2.39 -15.63 1.53
CA ILE A 103 -3.77 -16.11 1.44
C ILE A 103 -3.83 -17.31 0.49
N ARG A 104 -3.27 -17.20 -0.71
CA ARG A 104 -3.30 -18.27 -1.71
C ARG A 104 -2.61 -19.57 -1.27
N LYS A 105 -1.58 -19.48 -0.42
CA LYS A 105 -0.91 -20.67 0.14
C LYS A 105 -1.80 -21.43 1.14
N ASN A 106 -2.71 -20.74 1.83
CA ASN A 106 -3.60 -21.33 2.83
C ASN A 106 -4.99 -21.65 2.27
N PHE A 107 -5.44 -20.88 1.28
CA PHE A 107 -6.72 -21.00 0.60
C PHE A 107 -6.50 -21.08 -0.92
N PRO A 108 -5.95 -22.19 -1.43
CA PRO A 108 -5.65 -22.36 -2.85
C PRO A 108 -6.89 -22.37 -3.75
N GLU A 109 -8.08 -22.49 -3.18
CA GLU A 109 -9.38 -22.61 -3.83
C GLU A 109 -10.12 -21.28 -4.02
N ILE A 110 -9.60 -20.15 -3.55
CA ILE A 110 -10.31 -18.87 -3.64
C ILE A 110 -9.81 -17.96 -4.77
N VAL A 111 -10.72 -17.14 -5.30
CA VAL A 111 -10.45 -16.03 -6.21
C VAL A 111 -11.22 -14.80 -5.71
N PHE A 112 -10.52 -13.69 -5.47
CA PHE A 112 -11.12 -12.47 -4.92
C PHE A 112 -12.04 -11.74 -5.89
N CYS A 113 -11.72 -11.78 -7.18
CA CYS A 113 -12.48 -11.20 -8.28
C CYS A 113 -12.64 -9.67 -8.30
N ASP A 114 -12.50 -8.96 -7.19
CA ASP A 114 -12.67 -7.50 -7.15
C ASP A 114 -11.52 -6.75 -6.45
N ILE A 115 -10.29 -7.27 -6.59
CA ILE A 115 -9.09 -6.55 -6.15
C ILE A 115 -8.94 -5.26 -6.98
N LYS A 116 -9.13 -4.11 -6.32
CA LYS A 116 -9.02 -2.76 -6.91
C LYS A 116 -8.56 -1.76 -5.86
N PRO A 117 -8.06 -0.56 -6.23
CA PRO A 117 -7.54 0.41 -5.26
C PRO A 117 -8.57 0.90 -4.22
N ALA A 118 -9.87 0.80 -4.50
CA ALA A 118 -10.90 1.13 -3.51
C ALA A 118 -10.99 0.09 -2.38
N ASN A 119 -10.61 -1.15 -2.66
CA ASN A 119 -10.71 -2.31 -1.78
C ASN A 119 -9.35 -2.67 -1.13
N VAL A 120 -8.38 -1.75 -1.20
CA VAL A 120 -7.05 -1.87 -0.59
C VAL A 120 -6.83 -0.66 0.29
N MET A 121 -6.93 -0.85 1.61
CA MET A 121 -6.56 0.16 2.59
C MET A 121 -5.06 0.14 2.81
N VAL A 122 -4.45 1.32 3.03
CA VAL A 122 -3.02 1.46 3.25
C VAL A 122 -2.79 2.32 4.49
N ASN A 123 -2.02 1.77 5.44
CA ASN A 123 -1.65 2.48 6.66
C ASN A 123 -0.34 3.30 6.50
N GLN A 124 0.11 3.92 7.59
CA GLN A 124 1.34 4.74 7.59
C GLN A 124 2.62 3.91 7.43
N ARG A 125 2.59 2.62 7.77
CA ARG A 125 3.69 1.67 7.59
C ARG A 125 3.74 1.08 6.17
N ASN A 126 2.87 1.53 5.27
CA ASN A 126 2.70 1.05 3.90
C ASN A 126 2.23 -0.40 3.81
N GLU A 127 1.67 -0.91 4.91
CA GLU A 127 1.01 -2.20 4.93
C GLU A 127 -0.43 -2.07 4.46
N ILE A 128 -0.87 -3.10 3.74
CA ILE A 128 -2.19 -3.12 3.13
C ILE A 128 -3.16 -3.96 3.94
N THR A 129 -4.43 -3.56 3.94
CA THR A 129 -5.55 -4.38 4.40
C THR A 129 -6.53 -4.49 3.25
N LEU A 130 -6.86 -5.72 2.85
CA LEU A 130 -7.90 -5.98 1.86
C LEU A 130 -9.26 -5.79 2.54
N ILE A 131 -10.20 -5.15 1.85
CA ILE A 131 -11.57 -4.97 2.32
C ILE A 131 -12.53 -5.40 1.23
N ASP A 132 -13.80 -5.65 1.59
CA ASP A 132 -14.89 -6.01 0.68
C ASP A 132 -14.67 -7.39 0.00
N PHE A 133 -15.23 -8.42 0.64
CA PHE A 133 -15.05 -9.83 0.26
C PHE A 133 -16.27 -10.43 -0.44
N GLY A 134 -17.28 -9.61 -0.74
CA GLY A 134 -18.55 -10.08 -1.33
C GLY A 134 -18.43 -10.68 -2.74
N ALA A 135 -17.30 -10.44 -3.42
CA ALA A 135 -17.00 -10.97 -4.75
C ALA A 135 -16.14 -12.25 -4.73
N ILE A 136 -15.69 -12.71 -3.55
CA ILE A 136 -14.90 -13.95 -3.46
C ILE A 136 -15.71 -15.11 -4.07
N THR A 137 -15.04 -15.95 -4.83
CA THR A 137 -15.62 -17.17 -5.40
C THR A 137 -14.55 -18.26 -5.51
N GLN A 138 -14.95 -19.44 -5.99
CA GLN A 138 -14.06 -20.54 -6.32
C GLN A 138 -13.79 -20.60 -7.84
N PRO A 139 -12.62 -21.07 -8.29
CA PRO A 139 -12.33 -21.26 -9.71
C PRO A 139 -13.41 -22.07 -10.42
N GLY A 140 -13.87 -21.58 -11.57
CA GLY A 140 -14.89 -22.28 -12.37
C GLY A 140 -16.32 -22.20 -11.84
N ALA A 141 -16.57 -21.56 -10.69
CA ALA A 141 -17.92 -21.23 -10.24
C ALA A 141 -18.51 -20.15 -11.17
N GLY A 142 -19.17 -20.58 -12.24
CA GLY A 142 -19.75 -19.68 -13.24
C GLY A 142 -20.92 -18.82 -12.74
N LYS A 143 -21.18 -17.75 -13.50
CA LYS A 143 -22.38 -16.86 -13.50
C LYS A 143 -22.54 -15.78 -12.43
N ARG A 144 -21.45 -15.18 -11.96
CA ARG A 144 -21.48 -13.75 -11.63
C ARG A 144 -20.22 -13.09 -12.19
N CYS A 145 -20.39 -12.22 -13.20
CA CYS A 145 -19.30 -11.39 -13.72
C CYS A 145 -18.91 -10.36 -12.66
N PHE A 146 -18.12 -10.80 -11.69
CA PHE A 146 -17.56 -9.95 -10.67
C PHE A 146 -16.31 -9.29 -11.22
N GLY A 147 -16.11 -8.02 -10.87
CA GLY A 147 -14.86 -7.32 -11.14
C GLY A 147 -15.02 -5.96 -11.78
N THR A 148 -14.18 -5.04 -11.34
CA THR A 148 -14.22 -3.64 -11.77
C THR A 148 -13.19 -3.36 -12.87
N LYS A 149 -13.63 -2.87 -14.04
CA LYS A 149 -12.70 -2.33 -15.06
C LYS A 149 -11.97 -1.09 -14.51
N PRO A 150 -10.68 -0.86 -14.85
CA PRO A 150 -9.81 -1.66 -15.72
C PRO A 150 -9.02 -2.76 -14.99
N TYR A 151 -9.31 -3.05 -13.72
CA TYR A 151 -8.54 -3.99 -12.91
C TYR A 151 -8.90 -5.45 -13.20
N ALA A 152 -10.17 -5.73 -13.51
CA ALA A 152 -10.63 -7.08 -13.81
C ALA A 152 -9.92 -7.72 -15.01
N ALA A 153 -9.56 -8.99 -14.86
CA ALA A 153 -8.94 -9.80 -15.89
C ALA A 153 -9.93 -10.16 -17.02
N PRO A 154 -9.47 -10.38 -18.27
CA PRO A 154 -10.38 -10.67 -19.39
C PRO A 154 -11.27 -11.90 -19.18
N GLU A 155 -10.71 -13.01 -18.70
CA GLU A 155 -11.42 -14.25 -18.41
C GLU A 155 -12.44 -14.10 -17.27
N LEU A 156 -12.12 -13.25 -16.29
CA LEU A 156 -13.03 -12.95 -15.19
C LEU A 156 -14.27 -12.19 -15.71
N LEU A 157 -14.07 -11.24 -16.63
CA LEU A 157 -15.17 -10.53 -17.31
C LEU A 157 -15.99 -11.45 -18.24
N GLN A 158 -15.44 -12.60 -18.62
CA GLN A 158 -16.12 -13.66 -19.37
C GLN A 158 -16.83 -14.66 -18.46
N GLY A 159 -16.82 -14.44 -17.13
CA GLY A 159 -17.46 -15.32 -16.16
C GLY A 159 -16.64 -16.57 -15.82
N ASN A 160 -15.36 -16.60 -16.16
CA ASN A 160 -14.43 -17.70 -15.89
C ASN A 160 -13.36 -17.26 -14.88
N PRO A 161 -13.72 -17.09 -13.59
CA PRO A 161 -12.76 -16.68 -12.57
C PRO A 161 -11.66 -17.73 -12.42
N GLY A 162 -10.41 -17.27 -12.48
CA GLY A 162 -9.23 -18.09 -12.27
C GLY A 162 -8.29 -17.45 -11.26
N ARG A 163 -7.40 -18.24 -10.64
CA ARG A 163 -6.45 -17.72 -9.63
C ARG A 163 -5.50 -16.66 -10.20
N LYS A 164 -5.21 -16.73 -11.50
CA LYS A 164 -4.41 -15.73 -12.19
C LYS A 164 -5.18 -14.43 -12.43
N SER A 165 -6.50 -14.41 -12.29
CA SER A 165 -7.32 -13.19 -12.38
C SER A 165 -6.90 -12.18 -11.31
N ASP A 166 -6.66 -12.61 -10.08
CA ASP A 166 -6.19 -11.72 -9.00
C ASP A 166 -4.76 -11.21 -9.25
N ILE A 167 -3.89 -12.03 -9.87
CA ILE A 167 -2.55 -11.60 -10.31
C ILE A 167 -2.65 -10.49 -11.36
N TYR A 168 -3.62 -10.59 -12.28
CA TYR A 168 -3.86 -9.52 -13.24
C TYR A 168 -4.36 -8.25 -12.56
N SER A 169 -5.30 -8.36 -11.62
CA SER A 169 -5.81 -7.22 -10.84
C SER A 169 -4.70 -6.49 -10.09
N ILE A 170 -3.85 -7.21 -9.33
CA ILE A 170 -2.68 -6.61 -8.68
C ILE A 170 -1.72 -6.04 -9.74
N GLY A 171 -1.51 -6.72 -10.86
CA GLY A 171 -0.72 -6.24 -12.00
C GLY A 171 -1.17 -4.87 -12.51
N GLN A 172 -2.48 -4.66 -12.66
CA GLN A 172 -3.07 -3.40 -13.11
C GLN A 172 -2.86 -2.30 -12.06
N ILE A 173 -2.97 -2.61 -10.77
CA ILE A 173 -2.69 -1.66 -9.68
C ILE A 173 -1.20 -1.29 -9.69
N MET A 174 -0.30 -2.27 -9.79
CA MET A 174 1.15 -2.03 -9.88
C MET A 174 1.49 -1.17 -11.11
N TRP A 175 0.83 -1.41 -12.25
CA TRP A 175 0.98 -0.59 -13.45
C TRP A 175 0.61 0.87 -13.17
N GLN A 176 -0.54 1.10 -12.54
CA GLN A 176 -1.01 2.44 -12.18
C GLN A 176 -0.05 3.15 -11.23
N LEU A 177 0.49 2.44 -10.22
CA LEU A 177 1.50 2.96 -9.31
C LEU A 177 2.82 3.32 -10.04
N ASN A 178 3.18 2.59 -11.09
CA ASN A 178 4.39 2.86 -11.88
C ASN A 178 4.25 4.03 -12.87
N ARG A 179 3.03 4.39 -13.32
CA ARG A 179 2.81 5.37 -14.41
C ARG A 179 3.47 6.74 -14.19
N LYS A 180 3.38 7.34 -12.99
CA LYS A 180 3.87 8.73 -12.79
C LYS A 180 5.40 8.90 -12.87
N LYS A 181 6.19 7.82 -12.78
CA LYS A 181 7.67 7.89 -12.79
C LYS A 181 8.33 6.95 -13.81
N LYS A 182 7.54 6.18 -14.58
CA LYS A 182 7.97 5.26 -15.67
C LYS A 182 9.26 4.49 -15.36
N ASN A 183 9.26 3.69 -14.29
CA ASN A 183 10.43 2.86 -13.99
C ASN A 183 10.41 1.58 -14.86
N LEU A 184 11.43 1.45 -15.72
CA LEU A 184 11.58 0.33 -16.65
C LEU A 184 11.81 -1.01 -15.94
N PHE A 185 12.44 -1.03 -14.77
CA PHE A 185 12.57 -2.26 -13.99
C PHE A 185 11.19 -2.83 -13.62
N PHE A 186 10.29 -1.98 -13.12
CA PHE A 186 8.95 -2.41 -12.76
C PHE A 186 8.12 -2.85 -13.95
N TYR A 187 8.38 -2.33 -15.16
CA TYR A 187 7.77 -2.85 -16.38
C TYR A 187 8.00 -4.36 -16.54
N PHE A 188 9.23 -4.84 -16.32
CA PHE A 188 9.56 -6.27 -16.44
C PHE A 188 9.00 -7.13 -15.31
N VAL A 189 8.64 -6.54 -14.17
CA VAL A 189 7.94 -7.22 -13.07
C VAL A 189 6.43 -7.29 -13.34
N ILE A 190 5.85 -6.21 -13.88
CA ILE A 190 4.41 -6.04 -14.06
C ILE A 190 3.94 -6.73 -15.34
N ARG A 191 4.68 -6.66 -16.45
CA ARG A 191 4.29 -7.21 -17.76
C ARG A 191 3.86 -8.69 -17.71
N PRO A 192 4.53 -9.60 -16.98
CA PRO A 192 4.06 -10.98 -16.82
C PRO A 192 2.72 -11.13 -16.09
N CYS A 193 2.34 -10.15 -15.25
CA CYS A 193 1.10 -10.16 -14.47
C CYS A 193 -0.09 -9.70 -15.30
N ILE A 194 0.10 -8.76 -16.24
CA ILE A 194 -0.98 -8.13 -17.01
C ILE A 194 -1.19 -8.74 -18.41
N ARG A 195 -0.71 -9.97 -18.66
CA ARG A 195 -0.95 -10.65 -19.95
C ARG A 195 -2.44 -10.96 -20.09
N LYS A 196 -3.03 -10.57 -21.24
CA LYS A 196 -4.46 -10.78 -21.51
C LYS A 196 -4.87 -12.24 -21.56
N LYS A 197 -4.04 -13.10 -22.17
CA LYS A 197 -4.25 -14.57 -22.15
C LYS A 197 -3.79 -15.14 -20.81
N GLU A 198 -4.67 -15.82 -20.11
CA GLU A 198 -4.40 -16.42 -18.79
C GLU A 198 -3.24 -17.41 -18.79
N ALA A 199 -3.18 -18.29 -19.78
CA ALA A 199 -2.10 -19.27 -19.92
C ALA A 199 -0.70 -18.62 -19.96
N ARG A 200 -0.60 -17.37 -20.45
CA ARG A 200 0.66 -16.62 -20.54
C ARG A 200 0.94 -15.76 -19.28
N ARG A 201 0.01 -15.67 -18.33
CA ARG A 201 0.23 -14.98 -17.06
C ARG A 201 1.08 -15.82 -16.13
N THR A 202 1.97 -15.14 -15.43
CA THR A 202 2.73 -15.75 -14.35
C THR A 202 1.82 -16.21 -13.23
N ASP A 203 2.19 -17.30 -12.58
CA ASP A 203 1.52 -17.81 -11.38
C ASP A 203 2.38 -17.71 -10.12
N ASN A 204 3.61 -17.24 -10.27
CA ASN A 204 4.64 -17.33 -9.24
C ASN A 204 4.74 -16.00 -8.47
N LEU A 205 3.89 -15.85 -7.45
CA LEU A 205 3.87 -14.67 -6.57
C LEU A 205 5.18 -14.51 -5.79
N ASP A 206 5.84 -15.60 -5.39
CA ASP A 206 7.15 -15.55 -4.73
C ASP A 206 8.23 -14.91 -5.62
N ARG A 207 8.23 -15.20 -6.92
CA ARG A 207 9.14 -14.56 -7.90
C ARG A 207 8.83 -13.07 -8.04
N ILE A 208 7.55 -12.69 -8.09
CA ILE A 208 7.16 -11.28 -8.14
C ILE A 208 7.65 -10.55 -6.88
N TYR A 209 7.36 -11.11 -5.69
CA TYR A 209 7.75 -10.56 -4.40
C TYR A 209 9.27 -10.35 -4.28
N ARG A 210 10.07 -11.35 -4.68
CA ARG A 210 11.54 -11.25 -4.67
C ARG A 210 12.04 -10.11 -5.57
N ARG A 211 11.50 -9.97 -6.78
CA ARG A 211 11.90 -8.89 -7.70
C ARG A 211 11.53 -7.50 -7.19
N ILE A 212 10.34 -7.36 -6.58
CA ILE A 212 9.95 -6.09 -5.95
C ILE A 212 10.87 -5.78 -4.76
N SER A 213 11.23 -6.79 -3.96
CA SER A 213 12.11 -6.63 -2.80
C SER A 213 13.53 -6.16 -3.20
N VAL A 214 14.05 -6.63 -4.33
CA VAL A 214 15.33 -6.13 -4.88
C VAL A 214 15.21 -4.65 -5.25
N ALA A 215 14.13 -4.25 -5.93
CA ALA A 215 13.92 -2.84 -6.27
C ALA A 215 13.73 -1.95 -5.05
N GLU A 216 13.05 -2.44 -4.01
CA GLU A 216 12.89 -1.70 -2.75
C GLU A 216 14.24 -1.41 -2.10
N ARG A 217 15.12 -2.43 -2.01
CA ARG A 217 16.49 -2.25 -1.50
C ARG A 217 17.27 -1.26 -2.34
N ALA A 218 17.26 -1.41 -3.66
CA ALA A 218 17.94 -0.50 -4.57
C ALA A 218 17.45 0.95 -4.41
N GLU A 219 16.14 1.16 -4.22
CA GLU A 219 15.57 2.49 -3.99
C GLU A 219 16.04 3.09 -2.66
N ARG A 220 16.08 2.30 -1.58
CA ARG A 220 16.63 2.76 -0.29
C ARG A 220 18.09 3.17 -0.44
N TRP A 221 18.91 2.39 -1.15
CA TRP A 221 20.30 2.74 -1.45
C TRP A 221 20.42 4.05 -2.24
N VAL A 222 19.61 4.24 -3.29
CA VAL A 222 19.60 5.49 -4.06
C VAL A 222 19.22 6.69 -3.17
N GLN A 223 18.24 6.54 -2.28
CA GLN A 223 17.87 7.59 -1.34
C GLN A 223 18.99 7.89 -0.33
N ALA A 224 19.65 6.87 0.20
CA ALA A 224 20.79 7.02 1.11
C ALA A 224 21.96 7.76 0.43
N ILE A 225 22.33 7.39 -0.81
CA ILE A 225 23.37 8.07 -1.58
C ILE A 225 23.01 9.54 -1.81
N LYS A 226 21.76 9.83 -2.20
CA LYS A 226 21.29 11.22 -2.38
C LYS A 226 21.40 12.03 -1.09
N TYR A 227 21.03 11.44 0.04
CA TYR A 227 21.15 12.08 1.35
C TYR A 227 22.61 12.34 1.72
N ILE A 228 23.49 11.35 1.57
CA ILE A 228 24.94 11.49 1.84
C ILE A 228 25.55 12.57 0.94
N ARG A 229 25.27 12.56 -0.37
CA ARG A 229 25.75 13.59 -1.30
C ARG A 229 25.27 14.99 -0.90
N LYS A 230 24.01 15.14 -0.49
CA LYS A 230 23.48 16.44 -0.01
C LYS A 230 24.20 16.90 1.25
N LYS A 231 24.46 16.01 2.22
CA LYS A 231 25.25 16.32 3.41
C LYS A 231 26.70 16.68 3.07
N MET A 232 27.37 15.90 2.24
CA MET A 232 28.75 16.17 1.81
C MET A 232 28.88 17.51 1.08
N PHE A 233 27.92 17.85 0.21
CA PHE A 233 27.88 19.16 -0.44
C PHE A 233 27.76 20.30 0.58
N GLY A 234 26.89 20.15 1.59
CA GLY A 234 26.77 21.12 2.68
C GLY A 234 28.08 21.28 3.48
N ILE A 235 28.78 20.17 3.75
CA ILE A 235 30.10 20.19 4.43
C ILE A 235 31.14 20.89 3.56
N MET A 236 31.19 20.59 2.26
CA MET A 236 32.13 21.18 1.32
C MET A 236 31.90 22.69 1.16
N LEU A 237 30.64 23.11 0.99
CA LEU A 237 30.28 24.53 0.94
C LEU A 237 30.67 25.25 2.24
N PHE A 238 30.42 24.63 3.39
CA PHE A 238 30.83 25.17 4.68
C PHE A 238 32.35 25.35 4.78
N LEU A 239 33.14 24.33 4.40
CA LEU A 239 34.60 24.42 4.41
C LEU A 239 35.13 25.50 3.46
N LEU A 240 34.52 25.66 2.28
CA LEU A 240 34.88 26.71 1.33
C LEU A 240 34.61 28.11 1.90
N VAL A 241 33.44 28.33 2.52
CA VAL A 241 33.12 29.61 3.19
C VAL A 241 34.09 29.86 4.34
N TYR A 242 34.37 28.85 5.18
CA TYR A 242 35.30 28.97 6.30
C TYR A 242 36.72 29.35 5.84
N ILE A 243 37.26 28.66 4.82
CA ILE A 243 38.57 28.97 4.24
C ILE A 243 38.57 30.37 3.62
N GLY A 244 37.48 30.76 2.95
CA GLY A 244 37.31 32.09 2.37
C GLY A 244 37.36 33.20 3.41
N ILE A 245 36.69 33.03 4.55
CA ILE A 245 36.76 33.96 5.70
C ILE A 245 38.19 34.03 6.25
N LYS A 246 38.83 32.87 6.49
CA LYS A 246 40.21 32.79 7.01
C LYS A 246 41.25 33.46 6.10
N LYS A 247 41.05 33.43 4.79
CA LYS A 247 41.93 34.09 3.79
C LYS A 247 41.56 35.55 3.52
N GLY A 248 40.54 36.09 4.19
CA GLY A 248 40.11 37.48 4.00
C GLY A 248 39.32 37.73 2.71
N TYR A 249 38.91 36.69 1.99
CA TYR A 249 38.08 36.84 0.78
C TYR A 249 36.63 37.25 1.11
N PHE A 250 36.17 37.01 2.34
CA PHE A 250 34.85 37.39 2.82
C PHE A 250 34.90 37.98 4.23
N SER A 251 34.05 38.98 4.52
CA SER A 251 33.83 39.47 5.90
C SER A 251 32.74 38.66 6.59
N SER A 252 32.99 38.23 7.83
CA SER A 252 32.04 37.47 8.66
C SER A 252 30.75 38.24 8.95
N GLU A 253 30.82 39.58 9.05
CA GLU A 253 29.64 40.43 9.30
C GLU A 253 28.66 40.47 8.11
N LYS A 254 29.16 40.34 6.87
CA LYS A 254 28.31 40.33 5.66
C LYS A 254 27.57 39.01 5.45
N ILE A 255 27.99 37.93 6.10
CA ILE A 255 27.42 36.58 5.89
C ILE A 255 26.38 36.22 6.98
N GLY A 256 26.29 37.01 8.05
CA GLY A 256 25.24 36.84 9.07
C GLY A 256 25.31 35.54 9.89
N LEU A 257 26.47 34.86 9.91
CA LEU A 257 26.70 33.65 10.71
C LEU A 257 27.55 33.99 11.94
N GLY A 258 26.99 33.79 13.14
CA GLY A 258 27.71 33.99 14.38
C GLY A 258 28.76 32.91 14.63
N TRP A 259 29.90 33.27 15.25
CA TRP A 259 31.00 32.34 15.57
C TRP A 259 30.54 31.10 16.38
N GLU A 260 29.50 31.25 17.21
CA GLU A 260 28.94 30.18 18.05
C GLU A 260 28.09 29.18 17.25
N GLU A 261 27.40 29.64 16.21
CA GLU A 261 26.64 28.80 15.28
C GLU A 261 27.59 27.94 14.43
N MET A 262 28.73 28.52 14.00
CA MET A 262 29.79 27.78 13.31
C MET A 262 30.41 26.69 14.19
N LYS A 263 30.64 26.94 15.48
CA LYS A 263 31.14 25.92 16.43
C LYS A 263 30.14 24.79 16.64
N ASN A 264 28.85 25.10 16.80
CA ASN A 264 27.81 24.08 16.98
C ASN A 264 27.64 23.21 15.73
N MET A 265 27.76 23.79 14.53
CA MET A 265 27.76 23.04 13.27
C MET A 265 29.00 22.13 13.12
N CYS A 266 30.20 22.59 13.49
CA CYS A 266 31.42 21.76 13.51
C CYS A 266 31.30 20.56 14.46
N ARG A 267 30.71 20.74 15.64
CA ARG A 267 30.43 19.64 16.59
C ARG A 267 29.46 18.61 16.01
N MET A 268 28.44 19.05 15.29
CA MET A 268 27.48 18.17 14.60
C MET A 268 28.13 17.32 13.49
N LEU A 269 29.13 17.86 12.80
CA LEU A 269 29.86 17.14 11.73
C LEU A 269 30.85 16.11 12.29
N LEU A 270 31.46 16.37 13.44
CA LEU A 270 32.32 15.42 14.15
C LEU A 270 31.54 14.21 14.71
N PHE A 271 30.30 14.42 15.15
CA PHE A 271 29.44 13.33 15.64
C PHE A 271 29.09 12.29 14.57
N VAL A 272 29.01 12.68 13.29
CA VAL A 272 28.77 11.74 12.17
C VAL A 272 29.95 10.75 11.99
N LYS A 273 31.15 11.08 12.48
CA LYS A 273 32.34 10.22 12.41
C LYS A 273 32.41 9.16 13.52
N LEU A 274 31.66 9.33 14.63
CA LEU A 274 31.70 8.44 15.80
C LEU A 274 30.45 7.55 15.95
N GLY A 275 29.41 7.77 15.17
CA GLY A 275 28.17 6.97 15.19
C GLY A 275 28.25 5.62 14.48
N ARG A 276 29.30 4.81 14.68
CA ARG A 276 29.29 3.37 14.38
C ARG A 276 28.61 2.64 15.56
N SER A 277 27.29 2.75 15.70
CA SER A 277 26.56 1.88 16.65
C SER A 277 25.04 1.77 16.39
N TRP A 278 24.59 1.88 15.14
CA TRP A 278 23.17 1.69 14.77
C TRP A 278 23.00 0.79 13.54
N LEU A 279 23.78 -0.30 13.50
CA LEU A 279 23.55 -1.45 12.61
C LEU A 279 23.61 -2.73 13.46
N LEU A 280 22.56 -2.92 14.26
CA LEU A 280 22.03 -4.20 14.72
C LEU A 280 20.50 -4.11 14.58
#